data_AF-A0A8S1W0Y4-F1
#
_entry.id   AF-A0A8S1W0Y4-F1
#
_cell.length_a   1.000
_cell.length_b   1.000
_cell.length_c   1.000
_cell.angle_alpha   90.00
_cell.angle_beta   90.00
_cell.angle_gamma   90.00
#
_symmetry.space_group_name_H-M   'P 1'
#
loop_
_entity.id
_entity.type
_entity.pdbx_description
1 polymer ?
#
loop_
_entity_poly.entity_id
_entity_poly.type
_entity_poly.pdbx_seq_one_letter_code
_entity_poly.pdbx_strand_id
1 'polypeptide(L)'
;MLLQLLSFKNKNLLIRALTNKIHELEYNQKSNQTYVYGNNEDLTVAGQQFLEFYFYDYMLLQGYPNPLSCFKKPNDIIQLRQRLINDQNLAEIGLQLNLQKFLKVGNQIQLKTNQKVLADTIKALIIAQYYDKFQDLESLRNLLYPVMDFLLNKVQQEQIIQAKYNPKSSFIEYLNTIREEIDIQPKLIIEWKKNEKNYNQSIFQIQLELDISNKIMVENYQLKIQKQGISKRITEQQVYLEALQELKQWLTTYNNNQFQQAERINLSTSLDSQHINNMNITVYEFPQQFENDTNETEFYDQLSQMLIQIAEKDEF
;
A
#
# COMPACT_ATOMS: atom_id res chain seq x y z
N MET A 1 19.42 -0.26 6.10
CA MET A 1 19.58 0.09 4.66
C MET A 1 19.62 1.60 4.41
N LEU A 2 18.54 2.37 4.61
CA LEU A 2 18.51 3.82 4.26
C LEU A 2 19.57 4.68 4.97
N LEU A 3 19.79 4.50 6.28
CA LEU A 3 20.78 5.28 7.03
C LEU A 3 22.24 5.00 6.63
N GLN A 4 22.54 3.84 6.05
CA GLN A 4 23.88 3.57 5.51
C GLN A 4 24.14 4.30 4.20
N LEU A 5 23.08 4.60 3.46
CA LEU A 5 23.14 5.37 2.21
C LEU A 5 23.12 6.88 2.48
N LEU A 6 22.53 7.31 3.60
CA LEU A 6 22.55 8.70 4.04
C LEU A 6 23.92 9.07 4.61
N SER A 7 24.60 9.97 3.92
CA SER A 7 25.90 10.51 4.32
C SER A 7 25.90 12.02 4.13
N PHE A 8 26.00 12.75 5.23
CA PHE A 8 25.92 14.21 5.27
C PHE A 8 27.31 14.84 5.49
N LYS A 9 27.72 15.71 4.56
CA LYS A 9 28.86 16.62 4.74
C LYS A 9 28.43 17.87 5.50
N ASN A 10 27.22 18.38 5.23
CA ASN A 10 26.64 19.56 5.84
C ASN A 10 25.79 19.18 7.06
N LYS A 11 26.38 19.33 8.25
CA LYS A 11 25.70 19.07 9.53
C LYS A 11 24.48 19.97 9.76
N ASN A 12 24.53 21.22 9.32
CA ASN A 12 23.43 22.17 9.53
C ASN A 12 22.16 21.70 8.80
N LEU A 13 22.35 21.15 7.60
CA LEU A 13 21.26 20.63 6.79
C LEU A 13 20.64 19.35 7.38
N LEU A 14 21.47 18.47 7.93
CA LEU A 14 21.01 17.31 8.70
C LEU A 14 20.21 17.75 9.95
N ILE A 15 20.72 18.72 10.72
CA ILE A 15 20.02 19.26 11.89
C ILE A 15 18.67 19.85 11.48
N ARG A 16 18.63 20.62 10.39
CA ARG A 16 17.37 21.18 9.85
C ARG A 16 16.37 20.08 9.52
N ALA A 17 16.79 19.02 8.82
CA ALA A 17 15.92 17.90 8.45
C ALA A 17 15.31 17.16 9.65
N LEU A 18 16.08 17.06 10.75
CA LEU A 18 15.66 16.43 12.01
C LEU A 18 14.87 17.37 12.93
N THR A 19 14.70 18.64 12.56
CA THR A 19 14.04 19.65 13.38
C THR A 19 12.59 19.85 12.98
N ASN A 20 11.68 19.46 13.86
CA ASN A 20 10.26 19.77 13.69
C ASN A 20 9.99 21.26 13.97
N LYS A 21 9.02 21.86 13.27
CA LYS A 21 8.59 23.26 13.44
C LYS A 21 8.36 23.66 14.90
N ILE A 22 7.80 22.76 15.71
CA ILE A 22 7.51 23.03 17.13
C ILE A 22 8.79 23.32 17.92
N HIS A 23 9.89 22.64 17.62
CA HIS A 23 11.17 22.90 18.28
C HIS A 23 11.70 24.31 17.95
N GLU A 24 11.66 24.70 16.68
CA GLU A 24 12.05 26.05 16.27
C GLU A 24 11.19 27.11 16.95
N LEU A 25 9.86 26.96 16.93
CA LEU A 25 8.95 27.93 17.55
C LEU A 25 9.23 28.08 19.05
N GLU A 26 9.42 26.97 19.74
CA GLU A 26 9.73 26.96 21.17
C GLU A 26 11.09 27.61 21.47
N TYR A 27 12.12 27.30 20.66
CA TYR A 27 13.43 27.92 20.79
C TYR A 27 13.34 29.43 20.62
N ASN A 28 12.64 29.89 19.57
CA ASN A 28 12.48 31.31 19.27
C ASN A 28 11.78 32.04 20.42
N GLN A 29 10.75 31.43 21.01
CA GLN A 29 10.02 31.99 22.14
C GLN A 29 10.87 32.07 23.42
N LYS A 30 11.66 31.03 23.74
CA LYS A 30 12.43 30.96 24.98
C LYS A 30 13.71 31.81 24.94
N SER A 31 14.40 31.81 23.81
CA SER A 31 15.68 32.50 23.65
C SER A 31 15.54 33.94 23.18
N ASN A 32 14.37 34.31 22.65
CA ASN A 32 14.15 35.56 21.92
C ASN A 32 15.13 35.73 20.73
N GLN A 33 15.61 34.62 20.16
CA GLN A 33 16.53 34.55 19.02
C GLN A 33 15.99 33.58 17.97
N THR A 34 16.28 33.81 16.69
CA THR A 34 15.89 32.89 15.63
C THR A 34 16.75 31.63 15.66
N TYR A 35 16.12 30.46 15.60
CA TYR A 35 16.79 29.17 15.49
C TYR A 35 17.57 29.09 14.18
N VAL A 36 18.90 29.10 14.27
CA VAL A 36 19.82 29.28 13.12
C VAL A 36 19.67 28.18 12.06
N TYR A 37 19.24 26.98 12.45
CA TYR A 37 19.09 25.85 11.52
C TYR A 37 17.72 25.82 10.82
N GLY A 38 16.71 26.52 11.34
CA GLY A 38 15.32 26.42 10.88
C GLY A 38 14.68 25.04 11.12
N ASN A 39 13.56 24.79 10.44
CA ASN A 39 12.81 23.52 10.52
C ASN A 39 12.74 22.77 9.18
N ASN A 40 12.11 21.60 9.23
CA ASN A 40 12.02 20.64 8.13
C ASN A 40 10.79 20.80 7.20
N GLU A 41 9.91 21.79 7.37
CA GLU A 41 8.67 21.90 6.58
C GLU A 41 8.94 22.03 5.08
N ASP A 42 9.81 22.94 4.65
CA ASP A 42 10.13 23.13 3.22
C ASP A 42 10.79 21.88 2.62
N LEU A 43 11.68 21.25 3.38
CA LEU A 43 12.36 20.01 2.98
C LEU A 43 11.36 18.86 2.84
N THR A 44 10.35 18.81 3.71
CA THR A 44 9.28 17.82 3.68
C THR A 44 8.45 17.95 2.41
N VAL A 45 8.06 19.17 2.05
CA VAL A 45 7.25 19.44 0.84
C VAL A 45 8.02 19.02 -0.42
N ALA A 46 9.28 19.43 -0.54
CA ALA A 46 10.13 18.99 -1.65
C ALA A 46 10.34 17.47 -1.63
N GLY A 47 10.49 16.86 -0.45
CA GLY A 47 10.75 15.43 -0.32
C GLY A 47 9.60 14.56 -0.77
N GLN A 48 8.37 15.02 -0.54
CA GLN A 48 7.20 14.39 -1.11
C GLN A 48 7.26 14.37 -2.64
N GLN A 49 7.57 15.51 -3.27
CA GLN A 49 7.61 15.62 -4.73
C GLN A 49 8.69 14.71 -5.34
N PHE A 50 9.87 14.64 -4.71
CA PHE A 50 10.96 13.79 -5.17
C PHE A 50 10.64 12.30 -4.99
N LEU A 51 10.05 11.90 -3.86
CA LEU A 51 9.60 10.53 -3.67
C LEU A 51 8.59 10.12 -4.75
N GLU A 52 7.64 11.00 -5.09
CA GLU A 52 6.68 10.73 -6.15
C GLU A 52 7.33 10.64 -7.53
N PHE A 53 8.26 11.55 -7.84
CA PHE A 53 9.02 11.53 -9.08
C PHE A 53 9.81 10.21 -9.24
N TYR A 54 10.62 9.85 -8.25
CA TYR A 54 11.45 8.64 -8.31
C TYR A 54 10.64 7.34 -8.26
N PHE A 55 9.44 7.38 -7.69
CA PHE A 55 8.52 6.26 -7.79
C PHE A 55 8.10 5.99 -9.24
N TYR A 56 7.70 7.04 -9.98
CA TYR A 56 7.33 6.86 -11.38
C TYR A 56 8.53 6.52 -12.25
N ASP A 57 9.68 7.15 -12.02
CA ASP A 57 10.95 6.80 -12.67
C ASP A 57 11.30 5.32 -12.47
N TYR A 58 11.21 4.82 -11.23
CA TYR A 58 11.40 3.39 -10.93
C TYR A 58 10.41 2.50 -11.69
N MET A 59 9.11 2.80 -11.62
CA MET A 59 8.08 1.99 -12.28
C MET A 59 8.25 1.95 -13.80
N LEU A 60 8.67 3.05 -14.42
CA LEU A 60 8.95 3.12 -15.85
C LEU A 60 10.18 2.28 -16.22
N LEU A 61 11.25 2.31 -15.41
CA LEU A 61 12.42 1.45 -15.64
C LEU A 61 12.11 -0.04 -15.49
N GLN A 62 11.16 -0.40 -14.63
CA GLN A 62 10.64 -1.77 -14.53
C GLN A 62 9.72 -2.16 -15.71
N GLY A 63 9.50 -1.26 -16.67
CA GLY A 63 8.69 -1.50 -17.86
C GLY A 63 7.18 -1.38 -17.62
N TYR A 64 6.75 -0.71 -16.56
CA TYR A 64 5.32 -0.46 -16.29
C TYR A 64 4.88 0.92 -16.82
N PRO A 65 3.60 1.05 -17.27
CA PRO A 65 2.57 0.02 -17.30
C PRO A 65 2.78 -1.01 -18.42
N ASN A 66 2.42 -2.27 -18.16
CA ASN A 66 2.56 -3.38 -19.11
C ASN A 66 1.25 -4.21 -19.14
N PRO A 67 0.62 -4.41 -20.33
CA PRO A 67 -0.62 -5.18 -20.48
C PRO A 67 -0.57 -6.61 -19.95
N LEU A 68 0.60 -7.24 -19.98
CA LEU A 68 0.85 -8.60 -19.51
C LEU A 68 1.14 -8.67 -18.00
N SER A 69 1.23 -7.52 -17.32
CA SER A 69 1.55 -7.44 -15.90
C SER A 69 0.34 -7.15 -15.02
N CYS A 70 0.57 -7.08 -13.71
CA CYS A 70 -0.42 -6.63 -12.73
C CYS A 70 -0.58 -5.10 -12.66
N PHE A 71 0.18 -4.32 -13.43
CA PHE A 71 0.09 -2.86 -13.57
C PHE A 71 -0.15 -2.53 -15.05
N LYS A 72 -1.39 -2.68 -15.50
CA LYS A 72 -1.75 -2.62 -16.93
C LYS A 72 -1.96 -1.20 -17.42
N LYS A 73 -2.38 -0.30 -16.54
CA LYS A 73 -2.76 1.08 -16.86
C LYS A 73 -2.03 2.08 -15.94
N PRO A 74 -1.83 3.34 -16.38
CA PRO A 74 -1.23 4.38 -15.52
C PRO A 74 -1.94 4.55 -14.17
N ASN A 75 -3.27 4.38 -14.14
CA ASN A 75 -4.06 4.47 -12.92
C ASN A 75 -3.66 3.43 -11.86
N ASP A 76 -3.21 2.23 -12.29
CA ASP A 76 -2.78 1.18 -11.36
C ASP A 76 -1.51 1.61 -10.61
N ILE A 77 -0.61 2.31 -11.31
CA ILE A 77 0.64 2.86 -10.76
C ILE A 77 0.34 4.01 -9.79
N ILE A 78 -0.60 4.89 -10.13
CA ILE A 78 -1.03 6.00 -9.26
C ILE A 78 -1.63 5.45 -7.96
N GLN A 79 -2.50 4.44 -8.04
CA GLN A 79 -3.08 3.81 -6.84
C GLN A 79 -2.02 3.11 -6.00
N LEU A 80 -1.06 2.42 -6.63
CA LEU A 80 0.05 1.80 -5.93
C LEU A 80 0.88 2.85 -5.18
N ARG A 81 1.23 3.96 -5.84
CA ARG A 81 1.97 5.08 -5.23
C ARG A 81 1.31 5.56 -3.94
N GLN A 82 0.00 5.84 -4.00
CA GLN A 82 -0.76 6.35 -2.85
C GLN A 82 -0.76 5.37 -1.67
N ARG A 83 -0.65 4.06 -1.95
CA ARG A 83 -0.59 3.02 -0.91
C ARG A 83 0.82 2.82 -0.37
N LEU A 84 1.85 2.96 -1.20
CA LEU A 84 3.24 2.74 -0.81
C LEU A 84 3.83 3.96 -0.13
N ILE A 85 3.70 5.12 -0.76
CA ILE A 85 4.32 6.37 -0.32
C ILE A 85 3.28 7.16 0.46
N ASN A 86 2.92 6.62 1.63
CA ASN A 86 2.05 7.28 2.59
C ASN A 86 2.77 7.46 3.93
N ASP A 87 2.19 8.31 4.78
CA ASP A 87 2.78 8.64 6.08
C ASP A 87 2.93 7.40 6.98
N GLN A 88 2.13 6.35 6.80
CA GLN A 88 2.26 5.12 7.59
C GLN A 88 3.53 4.35 7.27
N ASN A 89 3.71 4.00 6.00
CA ASN A 89 4.88 3.23 5.57
C ASN A 89 6.17 4.03 5.77
N LEU A 90 6.15 5.35 5.53
CA LEU A 90 7.32 6.20 5.77
C LEU A 90 7.65 6.32 7.25
N ALA A 91 6.65 6.38 8.14
CA ALA A 91 6.89 6.39 9.57
C ALA A 91 7.50 5.09 10.07
N GLU A 92 7.05 3.95 9.55
CA GLU A 92 7.62 2.64 9.89
C GLU A 92 9.10 2.56 9.52
N ILE A 93 9.48 3.06 8.33
CA ILE A 93 10.89 3.24 7.97
C ILE A 93 11.59 4.14 9.00
N GLY A 94 10.97 5.26 9.39
CA GLY A 94 11.52 6.14 10.43
C GLY A 94 11.76 5.44 11.78
N LEU A 95 10.86 4.55 12.20
CA LEU A 95 11.01 3.75 13.42
C LEU A 95 12.14 2.73 13.30
N GLN A 96 12.23 2.02 12.18
CA GLN A 96 13.31 1.06 11.90
C GLN A 96 14.68 1.73 11.92
N LEU A 97 14.75 2.99 11.49
CA LEU A 97 15.95 3.81 11.51
C LEU A 97 16.21 4.49 12.86
N ASN A 98 15.39 4.21 13.88
CA ASN A 98 15.47 4.83 15.20
C ASN A 98 15.44 6.38 15.19
N LEU A 99 14.76 6.99 14.22
CA LEU A 99 14.73 8.46 14.08
C LEU A 99 14.17 9.16 15.32
N GLN A 100 13.28 8.49 16.08
CA GLN A 100 12.73 9.00 17.34
C GLN A 100 13.80 9.46 18.33
N LYS A 101 15.00 8.88 18.29
CA LYS A 101 16.11 9.27 19.18
C LYS A 101 16.68 10.65 18.82
N PHE A 102 16.74 10.97 17.52
CA PHE A 102 17.42 12.15 16.98
C PHE A 102 16.50 13.35 16.71
N LEU A 103 15.19 13.10 16.62
CA LEU A 103 14.19 14.13 16.37
C LEU A 103 14.21 15.25 17.41
N LYS A 104 14.27 16.50 16.93
CA LYS A 104 14.09 17.70 17.76
C LYS A 104 12.63 18.15 17.67
N VAL A 105 11.88 17.91 18.75
CA VAL A 105 10.44 18.23 18.86
C VAL A 105 10.12 19.20 20.01
N GLY A 106 11.15 19.83 20.60
CA GLY A 106 10.99 20.66 21.80
C GLY A 106 10.48 19.86 23.00
N ASN A 107 9.63 20.48 23.80
CA ASN A 107 8.99 19.90 24.98
C ASN A 107 7.91 18.85 24.66
N GLN A 108 7.50 18.71 23.39
CA GLN A 108 6.47 17.76 22.98
C GLN A 108 7.04 16.38 22.65
N ILE A 109 7.62 15.71 23.66
CA ILE A 109 8.34 14.43 23.51
C ILE A 109 7.48 13.34 22.84
N GLN A 110 6.15 13.36 23.05
CA GLN A 110 5.21 12.43 22.42
C GLN A 110 5.24 12.47 20.88
N LEU A 111 5.71 13.57 20.29
CA LEU A 111 5.84 13.70 18.84
C LEU A 111 6.98 12.87 18.25
N LYS A 112 7.93 12.39 19.07
CA LYS A 112 9.06 11.56 18.60
C LYS A 112 8.61 10.23 17.98
N THR A 113 7.45 9.71 18.39
CA THR A 113 6.86 8.48 17.86
C THR A 113 5.63 8.75 16.99
N ASN A 114 5.29 10.02 16.76
CA ASN A 114 4.14 10.37 15.94
C ASN A 114 4.42 10.01 14.48
N GLN A 115 3.49 9.26 13.88
CA GLN A 115 3.58 8.76 12.51
C GLN A 115 3.85 9.88 11.49
N LYS A 116 3.09 10.98 11.58
CA LYS A 116 3.25 12.11 10.67
C LYS A 116 4.62 12.76 10.78
N VAL A 117 5.10 12.97 12.02
CA VAL A 117 6.41 13.60 12.27
C VAL A 117 7.56 12.73 11.74
N LEU A 118 7.49 11.42 11.95
CA LEU A 118 8.49 10.47 11.43
C LEU A 118 8.50 10.45 9.90
N ALA A 119 7.32 10.37 9.28
CA ALA A 119 7.19 10.40 7.83
C ALA A 119 7.73 11.71 7.22
N ASP A 120 7.36 12.85 7.80
CA ASP A 120 7.82 14.17 7.34
C ASP A 120 9.35 14.30 7.49
N THR A 121 9.92 13.71 8.54
CA THR A 121 11.37 13.67 8.73
C THR A 121 12.08 12.80 7.69
N ILE A 122 11.52 11.64 7.32
CA ILE A 122 12.07 10.82 6.23
C ILE A 122 12.10 11.61 4.91
N LYS A 123 11.00 12.29 4.57
CA LYS A 123 10.91 13.15 3.38
C LYS A 123 11.98 14.25 3.42
N ALA A 124 12.13 14.91 4.57
CA ALA A 124 13.12 15.95 4.76
C ALA A 124 14.56 15.44 4.64
N LEU A 125 14.87 14.25 5.18
CA LEU A 125 16.20 13.64 5.09
C LEU A 125 16.60 13.32 3.65
N ILE A 126 15.65 12.84 2.83
CA ILE A 126 15.88 12.55 1.40
C ILE A 126 16.31 13.82 0.66
N ILE A 127 15.63 14.95 0.89
CA ILE A 127 15.99 16.23 0.24
C ILE A 127 17.23 16.86 0.82
N ALA A 128 17.43 16.74 2.12
CA ALA A 128 18.65 17.17 2.75
C ALA A 128 19.85 16.44 2.12
N GLN A 129 19.74 15.13 1.85
CA GLN A 129 20.78 14.36 1.19
C GLN A 129 21.03 14.86 -0.25
N TYR A 130 19.97 15.16 -1.00
CA TYR A 130 20.07 15.72 -2.35
C TYR A 130 20.84 17.05 -2.39
N TYR A 131 20.48 17.99 -1.51
CA TYR A 131 21.17 19.27 -1.43
C TYR A 131 22.61 19.12 -0.91
N ASP A 132 22.87 18.18 -0.01
CA ASP A 132 24.22 17.90 0.49
C ASP A 132 25.15 17.32 -0.60
N LYS A 133 24.59 16.56 -1.55
CA LYS A 133 25.31 15.98 -2.69
C LYS A 133 25.32 16.86 -3.94
N PHE A 134 25.29 18.18 -3.75
CA PHE A 134 25.33 19.16 -4.85
C PHE A 134 24.22 18.98 -5.89
N GLN A 135 23.03 18.54 -5.46
CA GLN A 135 21.85 18.40 -6.32
C GLN A 135 22.02 17.32 -7.42
N ASP A 136 22.76 16.25 -7.11
CA ASP A 136 22.90 15.11 -8.02
C ASP A 136 21.68 14.18 -7.96
N LEU A 137 20.93 14.15 -9.07
CA LEU A 137 19.76 13.30 -9.24
C LEU A 137 20.13 11.81 -9.30
N GLU A 138 21.25 11.43 -9.89
CA GLU A 138 21.64 10.01 -9.99
C GLU A 138 22.01 9.46 -8.61
N SER A 139 22.74 10.23 -7.80
CA SER A 139 23.00 9.87 -6.40
C SER A 139 21.71 9.66 -5.61
N LEU A 140 20.71 10.50 -5.84
CA LEU A 140 19.42 10.38 -5.17
C LEU A 140 18.60 9.18 -5.66
N ARG A 141 18.67 8.87 -6.95
CA ARG A 141 18.10 7.66 -7.54
C ARG A 141 18.63 6.40 -6.85
N ASN A 142 19.95 6.31 -6.73
CA ASN A 142 20.63 5.19 -6.07
C ASN A 142 20.24 5.04 -4.59
N LEU A 143 19.93 6.16 -3.91
CA LEU A 143 19.40 6.14 -2.56
C LEU A 143 17.96 5.62 -2.51
N LEU A 144 17.09 6.07 -3.43
CA LEU A 144 15.65 5.84 -3.37
C LEU A 144 15.21 4.51 -3.97
N TYR A 145 15.93 3.97 -4.95
CA TYR A 145 15.54 2.71 -5.59
C TYR A 145 15.45 1.51 -4.64
N PRO A 146 16.42 1.29 -3.73
CA PRO A 146 16.28 0.26 -2.71
C PRO A 146 15.06 0.47 -1.80
N VAL A 147 14.66 1.73 -1.57
CA VAL A 147 13.45 2.05 -0.80
C VAL A 147 12.20 1.68 -1.57
N MET A 148 12.15 2.00 -2.86
CA MET A 148 11.02 1.66 -3.72
C MET A 148 10.87 0.15 -3.83
N ASP A 149 11.99 -0.57 -4.01
CA ASP A 149 12.00 -2.03 -4.04
C ASP A 149 11.51 -2.63 -2.73
N PHE A 150 12.03 -2.17 -1.58
CA PHE A 150 11.56 -2.59 -0.26
C PHE A 150 10.06 -2.35 -0.07
N LEU A 151 9.57 -1.16 -0.43
CA LEU A 151 8.14 -0.80 -0.33
C LEU A 151 7.28 -1.69 -1.22
N LEU A 152 7.73 -1.99 -2.44
CA LEU A 152 7.04 -2.88 -3.37
C LEU A 152 6.99 -4.31 -2.84
N ASN A 153 8.10 -4.82 -2.33
CA ASN A 153 8.19 -6.17 -1.77
C ASN A 153 7.28 -6.34 -0.55
N LYS A 154 7.17 -5.30 0.29
CA LYS A 154 6.21 -5.27 1.41
C LYS A 154 4.76 -5.46 0.93
N VAL A 155 4.34 -4.78 -0.14
CA VAL A 155 3.00 -4.95 -0.70
C VAL A 155 2.80 -6.30 -1.39
N GLN A 156 3.86 -6.90 -1.94
CA GLN A 156 3.77 -8.25 -2.51
C GLN A 156 3.55 -9.30 -1.41
N GLN A 157 4.20 -9.15 -0.26
CA GLN A 157 4.06 -10.03 0.90
C GLN A 157 2.73 -9.81 1.66
N GLU A 158 2.21 -8.58 1.71
CA GLU A 158 0.92 -8.24 2.34
C GLU A 158 -0.33 -8.61 1.50
N GLN A 159 -0.16 -9.46 0.47
CA GLN A 159 -1.19 -10.00 -0.41
C GLN A 159 -1.72 -9.02 -1.48
N ILE A 160 -1.28 -9.29 -2.71
CA ILE A 160 -1.89 -8.92 -4.01
C ILE A 160 -3.42 -9.20 -4.09
N ILE A 161 -4.01 -9.90 -3.12
CA ILE A 161 -5.45 -10.26 -3.08
C ILE A 161 -6.29 -9.29 -2.22
N GLN A 162 -5.74 -8.60 -1.21
CA GLN A 162 -6.55 -7.72 -0.35
C GLN A 162 -6.38 -6.22 -0.67
N ALA A 163 -5.23 -5.81 -1.18
CA ALA A 163 -4.93 -4.38 -1.37
C ALA A 163 -5.26 -3.85 -2.77
N LYS A 164 -5.37 -4.69 -3.80
CA LYS A 164 -5.47 -4.24 -5.22
C LYS A 164 -6.89 -4.12 -5.77
N TYR A 165 -7.90 -4.65 -5.09
CA TYR A 165 -9.29 -4.58 -5.52
C TYR A 165 -9.98 -3.47 -4.73
N ASN A 166 -10.58 -2.48 -5.36
CA ASN A 166 -11.72 -1.81 -4.72
C ASN A 166 -12.85 -2.83 -4.86
N PRO A 167 -13.15 -3.63 -3.82
CA PRO A 167 -13.97 -4.83 -4.03
C PRO A 167 -15.35 -4.44 -4.52
N LYS A 168 -15.84 -3.27 -4.09
CA LYS A 168 -17.07 -2.68 -4.58
C LYS A 168 -17.02 -2.32 -6.06
N SER A 169 -16.04 -1.52 -6.50
CA SER A 169 -15.95 -1.11 -7.91
C SER A 169 -15.78 -2.31 -8.83
N SER A 170 -14.93 -3.25 -8.45
CA SER A 170 -14.66 -4.41 -9.29
C SER A 170 -15.77 -5.46 -9.23
N PHE A 171 -16.52 -5.54 -8.12
CA PHE A 171 -17.78 -6.29 -8.06
C PHE A 171 -18.82 -5.69 -9.00
N ILE A 172 -18.99 -4.37 -9.00
CA ILE A 172 -19.92 -3.66 -9.90
C ILE A 172 -19.50 -3.83 -11.37
N GLU A 173 -18.22 -3.69 -11.67
CA GLU A 173 -17.67 -3.91 -13.02
C GLU A 173 -17.94 -5.35 -13.49
N TYR A 174 -17.66 -6.34 -12.63
CA TYR A 174 -17.95 -7.74 -12.94
C TYR A 174 -19.44 -7.98 -13.15
N LEU A 175 -20.32 -7.43 -12.30
CA LEU A 175 -21.77 -7.51 -12.51
C LEU A 175 -22.18 -6.93 -13.86
N ASN A 176 -21.64 -5.78 -14.25
CA ASN A 176 -21.95 -5.17 -15.54
C ASN A 176 -21.51 -6.05 -16.73
N THR A 177 -20.40 -6.80 -16.60
CA THR A 177 -19.95 -7.71 -17.66
C THR A 177 -20.89 -8.90 -17.89
N ILE A 178 -21.59 -9.37 -16.84
CA ILE A 178 -22.47 -10.54 -16.92
C ILE A 178 -23.96 -10.18 -17.02
N ARG A 179 -24.30 -8.89 -16.91
CA ARG A 179 -25.69 -8.39 -16.84
C ARG A 179 -26.51 -8.61 -18.11
N GLU A 180 -25.85 -8.78 -19.26
CA GLU A 180 -26.55 -9.06 -20.51
C GLU A 180 -27.17 -10.47 -20.48
N GLU A 181 -26.44 -11.44 -19.93
CA GLU A 181 -26.80 -12.86 -19.84
C GLU A 181 -27.65 -13.18 -18.61
N ILE A 182 -27.44 -12.46 -17.50
CA ILE A 182 -28.03 -12.77 -16.20
C ILE A 182 -28.66 -11.50 -15.60
N ASP A 183 -29.91 -11.58 -15.17
CA ASP A 183 -30.52 -10.49 -14.41
C ASP A 183 -30.11 -10.62 -12.94
N ILE A 184 -29.44 -9.59 -12.42
CA ILE A 184 -28.89 -9.58 -11.08
C ILE A 184 -29.29 -8.28 -10.39
N GLN A 185 -29.94 -8.41 -9.23
CA GLN A 185 -30.35 -7.27 -8.42
C GLN A 185 -29.60 -7.26 -7.08
N PRO A 186 -28.53 -6.46 -6.94
CA PRO A 186 -27.81 -6.37 -5.68
C PRO A 186 -28.52 -5.48 -4.67
N LYS A 187 -28.71 -6.00 -3.45
CA LYS A 187 -29.29 -5.29 -2.32
C LYS A 187 -28.32 -5.30 -1.14
N LEU A 188 -27.88 -4.10 -0.74
CA LEU A 188 -26.98 -3.91 0.40
C LEU A 188 -27.78 -3.39 1.60
N ILE A 189 -27.71 -4.10 2.73
CA ILE A 189 -28.31 -3.73 4.00
C ILE A 189 -27.18 -3.40 4.98
N ILE A 190 -27.27 -2.24 5.64
CA ILE A 190 -26.29 -1.77 6.61
C ILE A 190 -27.02 -1.43 7.90
N GLU A 191 -26.71 -2.16 8.95
CA GLU A 191 -27.17 -1.92 10.30
C GLU A 191 -25.99 -1.54 11.18
N TRP A 192 -26.22 -0.73 12.20
CA TRP A 192 -25.19 -0.41 13.18
C TRP A 192 -25.78 -0.34 14.58
N LYS A 193 -24.97 -0.75 15.56
CA LYS A 193 -25.29 -0.64 16.98
C LYS A 193 -24.07 -0.19 17.76
N LYS A 194 -24.26 0.47 18.91
CA LYS A 194 -23.16 0.77 19.81
C LYS A 194 -22.63 -0.52 20.43
N ASN A 195 -21.31 -0.62 20.60
CA ASN A 195 -20.69 -1.76 21.24
C ASN A 195 -21.01 -1.74 22.74
N GLU A 196 -21.67 -2.79 23.22
CA GLU A 196 -22.04 -2.95 24.65
C GLU A 196 -20.82 -2.98 25.57
N LYS A 197 -19.65 -3.39 25.06
CA LYS A 197 -18.39 -3.46 25.81
C LYS A 197 -17.58 -2.16 25.73
N ASN A 198 -17.82 -1.31 24.74
CA ASN A 198 -17.10 -0.05 24.54
C ASN A 198 -17.99 0.98 23.86
N TYR A 199 -18.64 1.85 24.66
CA TYR A 199 -19.60 2.84 24.18
C TYR A 199 -19.04 3.85 23.15
N ASN A 200 -17.71 3.96 23.04
CA ASN A 200 -17.04 4.81 22.06
C ASN A 200 -16.84 4.12 20.70
N GLN A 201 -17.26 2.86 20.55
CA GLN A 201 -17.14 2.10 19.31
C GLN A 201 -18.52 1.70 18.78
N SER A 202 -18.74 1.91 17.50
CA SER A 202 -19.89 1.38 16.78
C SER A 202 -19.52 0.05 16.14
N ILE A 203 -20.45 -0.89 16.16
CA ILE A 203 -20.36 -2.13 15.41
C ILE A 203 -21.32 -2.04 14.23
N PHE A 204 -20.79 -2.23 13.04
CA PHE A 204 -21.53 -2.28 11.78
C PHE A 204 -21.76 -3.73 11.40
N GLN A 205 -23.00 -4.06 11.06
CA GLN A 205 -23.42 -5.32 10.46
C GLN A 205 -23.84 -5.00 9.03
N ILE A 206 -23.11 -5.55 8.06
CA ILE A 206 -23.32 -5.29 6.64
C ILE A 206 -23.67 -6.60 5.96
N GLN A 207 -24.74 -6.59 5.18
CA GLN A 207 -25.26 -7.74 4.46
C GLN A 207 -25.46 -7.37 2.98
N LEU A 208 -25.01 -8.25 2.08
CA LEU A 208 -25.25 -8.15 0.65
C LEU A 208 -26.09 -9.35 0.22
N GLU A 209 -27.23 -9.07 -0.40
CA GLU A 209 -28.13 -10.05 -1.03
C GLU A 209 -28.04 -9.87 -2.56
N LEU A 210 -27.87 -10.98 -3.29
CA LEU A 210 -27.98 -11.02 -4.76
C LEU A 210 -29.06 -12.02 -5.12
N ASP A 211 -30.11 -11.52 -5.77
CA ASP A 211 -31.05 -12.37 -6.48
C ASP A 211 -30.57 -12.48 -7.93
N ILE A 212 -30.22 -13.70 -8.33
CA ILE A 212 -29.71 -14.05 -9.65
C ILE A 212 -30.78 -14.84 -10.37
N SER A 213 -31.39 -14.24 -11.38
CA SER A 213 -32.36 -14.90 -12.26
C SER A 213 -31.80 -14.94 -13.68
N ASN A 214 -31.84 -16.11 -14.29
CA ASN A 214 -31.40 -16.28 -15.66
C ASN A 214 -32.56 -15.93 -16.62
N LYS A 215 -32.28 -15.15 -17.67
CA LYS A 215 -33.30 -14.82 -18.69
C LYS A 215 -33.69 -16.04 -19.54
N ILE A 216 -32.86 -17.07 -19.56
CA ILE A 216 -32.96 -18.25 -20.44
C ILE A 216 -33.44 -19.50 -19.68
N MET A 217 -33.23 -19.59 -18.36
CA MET A 217 -33.58 -20.77 -17.53
C MET A 217 -34.25 -20.37 -16.19
N VAL A 218 -35.13 -21.22 -15.66
CA VAL A 218 -36.02 -20.95 -14.49
C VAL A 218 -35.33 -21.17 -13.13
N GLU A 219 -34.00 -21.25 -13.07
CA GLU A 219 -33.29 -21.45 -11.81
C GLU A 219 -32.92 -20.10 -11.17
N ASN A 220 -33.47 -19.84 -9.99
CA ASN A 220 -33.13 -18.68 -9.17
C ASN A 220 -32.02 -19.07 -8.19
N TYR A 221 -30.90 -18.33 -8.22
CA TYR A 221 -29.84 -18.46 -7.23
C TYR A 221 -29.85 -17.23 -6.31
N GLN A 222 -29.77 -17.46 -5.01
CA GLN A 222 -29.72 -16.39 -4.01
C GLN A 222 -28.38 -16.44 -3.28
N LEU A 223 -27.59 -15.38 -3.43
CA LEU A 223 -26.36 -15.17 -2.63
C LEU A 223 -26.67 -14.26 -1.46
N LYS A 224 -26.27 -14.66 -0.25
CA LYS A 224 -26.42 -13.83 0.95
C LYS A 224 -25.14 -13.88 1.77
N ILE A 225 -24.46 -12.75 1.86
CA ILE A 225 -23.21 -12.58 2.61
C ILE A 225 -23.41 -11.56 3.70
N GLN A 226 -22.95 -11.88 4.91
CA GLN A 226 -23.09 -11.02 6.08
C GLN A 226 -21.78 -10.95 6.87
N LYS A 227 -21.33 -9.73 7.21
CA LYS A 227 -20.17 -9.50 8.08
C LYS A 227 -20.47 -8.44 9.13
N GLN A 228 -19.70 -8.49 10.21
CA GLN A 228 -19.77 -7.54 11.31
C GLN A 228 -18.37 -6.98 11.60
N GLY A 229 -18.24 -5.67 11.82
CA GLY A 229 -16.96 -5.06 12.14
C GLY A 229 -17.06 -3.64 12.67
N ILE A 230 -15.93 -3.12 13.18
CA ILE A 230 -15.85 -1.83 13.87
C ILE A 230 -15.76 -0.65 12.89
N SER A 231 -15.27 -0.90 11.66
CA SER A 231 -15.15 0.10 10.61
C SER A 231 -16.11 -0.22 9.48
N LYS A 232 -17.10 0.65 9.24
CA LYS A 232 -18.04 0.53 8.12
C LYS A 232 -17.33 0.23 6.80
N ARG A 233 -16.28 0.99 6.49
CA ARG A 233 -15.55 0.90 5.22
C ARG A 233 -14.86 -0.46 5.04
N ILE A 234 -14.21 -0.96 6.10
CA ILE A 234 -13.50 -2.25 6.04
C ILE A 234 -14.51 -3.40 5.93
N THR A 235 -15.55 -3.38 6.77
CA THR A 235 -16.61 -4.40 6.74
C THR A 235 -17.30 -4.44 5.38
N GLU A 236 -17.58 -3.28 4.77
CA GLU A 236 -18.19 -3.18 3.44
C GLU A 236 -17.28 -3.80 2.36
N GLN A 237 -15.98 -3.48 2.40
CA GLN A 237 -15.01 -4.04 1.45
C GLN A 237 -14.92 -5.57 1.54
N GLN A 238 -14.97 -6.13 2.75
CA GLN A 238 -14.94 -7.58 2.97
C GLN A 238 -16.17 -8.27 2.38
N VAL A 239 -17.37 -7.71 2.59
CA VAL A 239 -18.61 -8.24 2.03
C VAL A 239 -18.56 -8.30 0.50
N TYR A 240 -18.10 -7.23 -0.15
CA TYR A 240 -17.96 -7.20 -1.61
C TYR A 240 -16.88 -8.17 -2.15
N LEU A 241 -15.80 -8.36 -1.40
CA LEU A 241 -14.72 -9.27 -1.80
C LEU A 241 -15.20 -10.73 -1.81
N GLU A 242 -15.87 -11.16 -0.74
CA GLU A 242 -16.43 -12.51 -0.62
C GLU A 242 -17.53 -12.72 -1.67
N ALA A 243 -18.38 -11.71 -1.90
CA ALA A 243 -19.43 -11.80 -2.91
C ALA A 243 -18.89 -11.98 -4.32
N LEU A 244 -17.81 -11.28 -4.66
CA LEU A 244 -17.14 -11.48 -5.94
C LEU A 244 -16.56 -12.90 -6.06
N GLN A 245 -15.94 -13.42 -5.00
CA GLN A 245 -15.34 -14.75 -5.02
C GLN A 245 -16.40 -15.84 -5.22
N GLU A 246 -17.48 -15.80 -4.43
CA GLU A 246 -18.59 -16.75 -4.55
C GLU A 246 -19.27 -16.66 -5.92
N LEU A 247 -19.49 -15.44 -6.44
CA LEU A 247 -20.10 -15.25 -7.75
C LEU A 247 -19.22 -15.80 -8.90
N LYS A 248 -17.90 -15.63 -8.83
CA LYS A 248 -16.96 -16.22 -9.80
C LYS A 248 -16.96 -17.75 -9.75
N GLN A 249 -16.98 -18.32 -8.55
CA GLN A 249 -17.03 -19.78 -8.36
C GLN A 249 -18.34 -20.36 -8.88
N TRP A 250 -19.47 -19.71 -8.59
CA TRP A 250 -20.77 -20.10 -9.09
C TRP A 250 -20.81 -20.09 -10.62
N LEU A 251 -20.34 -19.00 -11.26
CA LEU A 251 -20.31 -18.89 -12.73
C LEU A 251 -19.41 -19.96 -13.37
N THR A 252 -18.28 -20.27 -12.75
CA THR A 252 -17.37 -21.34 -13.21
C THR A 252 -18.04 -22.70 -13.16
N THR A 253 -18.72 -22.99 -12.05
CA THR A 253 -19.47 -24.26 -11.86
C THR A 253 -20.62 -24.36 -12.86
N TYR A 254 -21.36 -23.26 -13.06
CA TYR A 254 -22.44 -23.15 -14.04
C TYR A 254 -21.96 -23.43 -15.47
N ASN A 255 -20.89 -22.76 -15.91
CA ASN A 255 -20.36 -22.95 -17.26
C ASN A 255 -19.87 -24.40 -17.49
N ASN A 256 -19.23 -25.02 -16.49
CA ASN A 256 -18.80 -26.41 -16.57
C ASN A 256 -19.99 -27.38 -16.68
N ASN A 257 -21.08 -27.12 -15.95
CA ASN A 257 -22.30 -27.94 -16.03
C ASN A 257 -23.02 -27.80 -17.38
N GLN A 258 -23.02 -26.60 -17.97
CA GLN A 258 -23.54 -26.37 -19.32
C GLN A 258 -22.72 -27.10 -20.39
N PHE A 259 -21.38 -27.08 -20.28
CA PHE A 259 -20.50 -27.84 -21.19
C PHE A 259 -20.75 -29.35 -21.10
N GLN A 260 -20.93 -29.90 -19.90
CA GLN A 260 -21.21 -31.33 -19.73
C GLN A 260 -22.60 -31.73 -20.24
N GLN A 261 -23.60 -30.85 -20.16
CA GLN A 261 -24.91 -31.08 -20.77
C GLN A 261 -24.84 -30.99 -22.31
N ALA A 262 -24.08 -30.04 -22.86
CA ALA A 262 -23.86 -29.92 -24.30
C ALA A 262 -23.06 -31.11 -24.87
N GLU A 263 -22.05 -31.62 -24.18
CA GLU A 263 -21.33 -32.84 -24.58
C GLU A 263 -22.22 -34.09 -24.57
N ARG A 264 -23.13 -34.20 -23.59
CA ARG A 264 -24.12 -35.31 -23.55
C ARG A 264 -25.13 -35.22 -24.69
N ILE A 265 -25.50 -34.02 -25.14
CA ILE A 265 -26.39 -33.81 -26.28
C ILE A 265 -25.64 -34.07 -27.60
N ASN A 266 -24.38 -33.65 -27.71
CA ASN A 266 -23.55 -33.83 -28.92
C ASN A 266 -23.04 -35.27 -29.13
N LEU A 267 -23.05 -36.14 -28.10
CA LEU A 267 -22.82 -37.58 -28.27
C LEU A 267 -23.99 -38.33 -28.96
N SER A 268 -25.12 -37.65 -29.23
CA SER A 268 -26.27 -38.20 -29.94
C SER A 268 -26.44 -37.73 -31.38
N THR A 269 -25.61 -36.79 -31.85
CA THR A 269 -25.63 -36.33 -33.25
C THR A 269 -24.21 -36.09 -33.77
N SER A 270 -23.87 -36.81 -34.82
CA SER A 270 -22.56 -36.88 -35.47
C SER A 270 -22.09 -35.57 -36.11
N LEU A 271 -20.75 -35.39 -36.15
CA LEU A 271 -19.93 -34.71 -37.17
C LEU A 271 -20.33 -33.28 -37.58
N ASP A 272 -19.65 -32.26 -37.03
CA ASP A 272 -18.71 -31.37 -37.75
C ASP A 272 -18.42 -30.05 -37.01
N SER A 273 -17.22 -29.53 -37.25
CA SER A 273 -16.75 -28.13 -37.14
C SER A 273 -16.46 -27.50 -35.75
N GLN A 274 -15.17 -27.54 -35.42
CA GLN A 274 -14.29 -26.41 -35.10
C GLN A 274 -14.91 -25.10 -34.58
N HIS A 275 -14.78 -24.86 -33.26
CA HIS A 275 -14.20 -23.63 -32.69
C HIS A 275 -13.97 -23.81 -31.18
N ILE A 276 -12.70 -23.98 -30.78
CA ILE A 276 -12.29 -24.08 -29.38
C ILE A 276 -11.90 -22.68 -28.91
N ASN A 277 -12.66 -22.10 -27.97
CA ASN A 277 -12.27 -20.90 -27.24
C ASN A 277 -11.55 -21.31 -25.95
N ASN A 278 -10.22 -21.17 -25.96
CA ASN A 278 -9.35 -21.32 -24.80
C ASN A 278 -9.49 -20.10 -23.87
N MET A 279 -10.06 -20.28 -22.68
CA MET A 279 -9.80 -19.38 -21.56
C MET A 279 -8.65 -19.93 -20.72
N ASN A 280 -7.46 -19.37 -20.98
CA ASN A 280 -6.24 -19.63 -20.21
C ASN A 280 -6.37 -19.04 -18.80
N ILE A 281 -6.51 -19.91 -17.79
CA ILE A 281 -6.21 -19.58 -16.40
C ILE A 281 -4.68 -19.66 -16.27
N THR A 282 -4.01 -18.51 -16.22
CA THR A 282 -2.56 -18.47 -15.98
C THR A 282 -2.31 -18.15 -14.51
N VAL A 283 -1.88 -19.18 -13.76
CA VAL A 283 -1.25 -19.03 -12.44
C VAL A 283 0.23 -18.78 -12.71
N TYR A 284 0.77 -17.67 -12.20
CA TYR A 284 2.18 -17.32 -12.36
C TYR A 284 2.89 -17.46 -11.02
N GLU A 285 3.90 -18.35 -10.97
CA GLU A 285 4.93 -18.39 -9.94
C GLU A 285 6.19 -17.69 -10.46
N PHE A 286 6.90 -17.00 -9.57
CA PHE A 286 8.21 -16.39 -9.85
C PHE A 286 9.29 -17.08 -9.01
N PRO A 287 10.55 -17.14 -9.49
CA PRO A 287 11.62 -17.85 -8.80
C PRO A 287 12.06 -17.10 -7.54
N GLN A 288 12.03 -17.79 -6.40
CA GLN A 288 12.68 -17.34 -5.17
C GLN A 288 14.20 -17.40 -5.34
N GLN A 289 14.88 -16.27 -5.15
CA GLN A 289 16.31 -16.27 -4.82
C GLN A 289 16.46 -16.21 -3.31
N PHE A 290 17.08 -17.25 -2.75
CA PHE A 290 17.51 -17.35 -1.37
C PHE A 290 18.69 -16.40 -1.11
N GLU A 291 18.73 -15.72 0.04
CA GLU A 291 20.01 -15.35 0.68
C GLU A 291 19.87 -15.03 2.20
N ASN A 292 20.36 -15.97 3.01
CA ASN A 292 20.96 -15.95 4.36
C ASN A 292 20.66 -14.82 5.37
N ASP A 293 19.93 -15.17 6.44
CA ASP A 293 19.56 -14.38 7.63
C ASP A 293 20.70 -14.07 8.65
N THR A 294 21.96 -14.43 8.40
CA THR A 294 23.01 -14.32 9.43
C THR A 294 23.73 -12.97 9.50
N ASN A 295 23.49 -12.05 8.56
CA ASN A 295 24.20 -10.76 8.49
C ASN A 295 23.44 -9.58 9.11
N GLU A 296 22.17 -9.75 9.51
CA GLU A 296 21.37 -8.63 10.03
C GLU A 296 21.79 -8.20 11.45
N THR A 297 22.22 -9.12 12.31
CA THR A 297 22.53 -8.82 13.72
C THR A 297 23.84 -8.06 13.91
N GLU A 298 24.89 -8.41 13.18
CA GLU A 298 26.22 -7.74 13.26
C GLU A 298 26.18 -6.28 12.77
N PHE A 299 25.21 -5.99 11.91
CA PHE A 299 24.98 -4.69 11.28
C PHE A 299 24.33 -3.66 12.20
N TYR A 300 23.31 -4.06 12.97
CA TYR A 300 22.63 -3.16 13.90
C TYR A 300 23.55 -2.73 15.04
N ASP A 301 24.48 -3.60 15.44
CA ASP A 301 25.50 -3.31 16.45
C ASP A 301 26.50 -2.26 15.97
N GLN A 302 26.97 -2.35 14.72
CA GLN A 302 27.89 -1.35 14.14
C GLN A 302 27.24 0.03 13.98
N LEU A 303 25.96 0.08 13.60
CA LEU A 303 25.22 1.33 13.42
C LEU A 303 24.89 2.01 14.76
N SER A 304 24.60 1.22 15.80
CA SER A 304 24.47 1.71 17.17
C SER A 304 25.77 2.34 17.67
N GLN A 305 26.92 1.69 17.44
CA GLN A 305 28.23 2.23 17.87
C GLN A 305 28.62 3.51 17.15
N MET A 306 28.36 3.64 15.84
CA MET A 306 28.69 4.85 15.10
C MET A 306 27.86 6.06 15.54
N LEU A 307 26.58 5.85 15.89
CA LEU A 307 25.69 6.90 16.38
C LEU A 307 25.97 7.27 17.84
N ILE A 308 26.39 6.30 18.67
CA ILE A 308 26.89 6.55 20.03
C ILE A 308 28.15 7.42 19.98
N GLN A 309 29.11 7.13 19.08
CA GLN A 309 30.32 7.96 18.92
C GLN A 309 30.05 9.39 18.43
N ILE A 310 28.94 9.60 17.71
CA ILE A 310 28.49 10.94 17.31
C ILE A 310 27.83 11.67 18.49
N ALA A 311 27.10 10.95 19.35
CA ALA A 311 26.43 11.51 20.52
C ALA A 311 27.36 11.76 21.72
N GLU A 312 28.38 10.92 21.93
CA GLU A 312 29.35 11.04 23.04
C GLU A 312 30.41 12.13 22.81
N LYS A 313 30.54 12.64 21.58
CA LYS A 313 31.43 13.77 21.28
C LYS A 313 30.84 15.14 21.62
N ASP A 314 29.58 15.20 22.05
CA ASP A 314 28.82 16.43 22.29
C ASP A 314 28.31 16.57 23.75
N GLU A 315 29.03 16.03 24.76
CA GLU A 315 29.01 16.68 26.09
C GLU A 315 29.86 17.95 26.04
N PHE A 316 29.31 19.05 25.50
CA PHE A 316 29.60 20.45 25.87
C PHE A 316 28.53 21.40 25.33
#